data_AF-A0A2A2KW40-F1
#
_entry.id   AF-A0A2A2KW40-F1
#
_cell.length_a   1.000
_cell.length_b   1.000
_cell.length_c   1.000
_cell.angle_alpha   90.00
_cell.angle_beta   90.00
_cell.angle_gamma   90.00
#
_symmetry.space_group_name_H-M   'P 1'
#
loop_
_entity.id
_entity.type
_entity.pdbx_description
1 polymer ?
#
loop_
_entity_poly.entity_id
_entity_poly.type
_entity_poly.pdbx_seq_one_letter_code
_entity_poly.pdbx_strand_id
1 'polypeptide(L)'
;MFLSVLTQDDPYIPIVDFADVANSSQMTCMIAGGYNIGWVRAYKPDGLGMFDNNSITNFYTLKATDAYYSQYLKYYISPSPKSSKQGYQQIDETYFGLLNYNVEIGDFYFLVTQPEMWWSDNIMNINFIQSMVNRAKQYAKTPYIMTNKENWDAITGGWAPSGYLATLWWLSAKGDGMSGETQQNFSDYMPFGPWTGKDDASIKQYGKNENLCGGDLQYIKLLDFAQVANVSQMDCMIKSGYEIWWVRAYRPDGIGMFDNSSVTNYMNLKTYDSMRAMHLNFYMSPSPKSSKQGYQQFDEMYFGLFNYNIVIKTIYLQVINPEMWMTDSSANINFINSTIQRANQYGIYPYILTNKDNWMTITGGWAPSGFFATLWWLDVMSEGVSGETQQNFDDWMPFPPWNGEFDVDIKTYAKNEMLCGIHVNKSIEQYRFVPPTTTMLPRVRRNVRIPDVPQFVPLNSKRSHS
;
A
#
# COMPACT_ATOMS: atom_id res chain seq x y z
N MET A 1 -3.49 9.49 0.53
CA MET A 1 -4.69 10.01 1.20
C MET A 1 -5.26 11.11 0.34
N PHE A 2 -6.42 10.88 -0.28
CA PHE A 2 -7.12 11.89 -1.06
C PHE A 2 -8.19 12.58 -0.21
N LEU A 3 -8.31 13.87 -0.38
CA LEU A 3 -9.16 14.76 0.39
C LEU A 3 -9.99 15.58 -0.60
N SER A 4 -11.32 15.43 -0.60
CA SER A 4 -12.20 16.13 -1.54
C SER A 4 -12.50 17.58 -1.11
N VAL A 5 -12.17 18.52 -2.00
CA VAL A 5 -12.15 19.96 -1.75
C VAL A 5 -13.06 20.70 -2.73
N LEU A 6 -13.75 21.75 -2.27
CA LEU A 6 -14.49 22.69 -3.13
C LEU A 6 -13.89 24.07 -3.01
N THR A 7 -13.72 24.76 -4.13
CA THR A 7 -13.43 26.20 -4.16
C THR A 7 -14.74 26.98 -4.30
N GLN A 8 -14.77 28.24 -3.84
CA GLN A 8 -15.95 29.12 -3.89
C GLN A 8 -16.26 29.69 -5.30
N ASP A 9 -15.61 29.20 -6.36
CA ASP A 9 -15.90 29.62 -7.73
C ASP A 9 -17.27 29.07 -8.21
N ASP A 10 -17.96 29.76 -9.13
CA ASP A 10 -19.20 29.28 -9.76
C ASP A 10 -18.93 28.89 -11.22
N PRO A 11 -19.07 27.60 -11.62
CA PRO A 11 -19.44 26.47 -10.77
C PRO A 11 -18.31 26.03 -9.82
N TYR A 12 -18.69 25.47 -8.67
CA TYR A 12 -17.73 24.94 -7.70
C TYR A 12 -16.80 23.93 -8.35
N ILE A 13 -15.50 24.12 -8.16
CA ILE A 13 -14.48 23.26 -8.77
C ILE A 13 -14.08 22.18 -7.75
N PRO A 14 -14.30 20.88 -8.04
CA PRO A 14 -13.83 19.81 -7.20
C PRO A 14 -12.31 19.69 -7.31
N ILE A 15 -11.65 19.61 -6.16
CA ILE A 15 -10.20 19.50 -5.99
C ILE A 15 -9.92 18.31 -5.10
N VAL A 16 -8.71 17.78 -5.22
CA VAL A 16 -8.21 16.68 -4.43
C VAL A 16 -6.87 17.08 -3.84
N ASP A 17 -6.63 16.89 -2.55
CA ASP A 17 -5.29 16.98 -1.98
C ASP A 17 -4.75 15.64 -1.49
N PHE A 18 -3.43 15.46 -1.56
CA PHE A 18 -2.74 14.23 -1.18
C PHE A 18 -1.26 14.37 -0.84
N ALA A 19 -0.75 13.43 -0.06
CA ALA A 19 0.65 13.38 0.36
C ALA A 19 1.50 12.31 -0.34
N ASP A 20 0.88 11.23 -0.81
CA ASP A 20 1.59 10.06 -1.35
C ASP A 20 1.92 10.24 -2.84
N VAL A 21 2.81 9.40 -3.36
CA VAL A 21 3.11 9.40 -4.80
C VAL A 21 1.91 8.84 -5.56
N ALA A 22 1.32 9.64 -6.44
CA ALA A 22 0.31 9.21 -7.38
C ALA A 22 0.94 8.88 -8.74
N ASN A 23 0.59 7.73 -9.31
CA ASN A 23 1.05 7.28 -10.62
C ASN A 23 0.21 7.90 -11.77
N SER A 24 0.67 7.74 -13.02
CA SER A 24 -0.01 8.32 -14.19
C SER A 24 -1.47 7.85 -14.35
N SER A 25 -1.80 6.61 -14.00
CA SER A 25 -3.18 6.11 -14.06
C SER A 25 -4.08 6.81 -13.04
N GLN A 26 -3.57 7.02 -11.82
CA GLN A 26 -4.28 7.77 -10.77
C GLN A 26 -4.47 9.23 -11.17
N MET A 27 -3.43 9.89 -11.70
CA MET A 27 -3.53 11.26 -12.22
C MET A 27 -4.55 11.37 -13.36
N THR A 28 -4.52 10.43 -14.32
CA THR A 28 -5.47 10.38 -15.43
C THR A 28 -6.90 10.17 -14.93
N CYS A 29 -7.09 9.31 -13.93
CA CYS A 29 -8.39 9.10 -13.31
C CYS A 29 -8.92 10.38 -12.66
N MET A 30 -8.08 11.11 -11.91
CA MET A 30 -8.50 12.36 -11.28
C MET A 30 -8.91 13.41 -12.33
N ILE A 31 -8.15 13.54 -13.42
CA ILE A 31 -8.51 14.42 -14.56
C ILE A 31 -9.84 14.01 -15.16
N ALA A 32 -10.00 12.72 -15.49
CA ALA A 32 -11.20 12.19 -16.11
C ALA A 32 -12.43 12.30 -15.20
N GLY A 33 -12.24 12.25 -13.88
CA GLY A 33 -13.26 12.49 -12.87
C GLY A 33 -13.69 13.96 -12.74
N GLY A 34 -13.07 14.87 -13.48
CA GLY A 34 -13.40 16.30 -13.47
C GLY A 34 -12.74 17.08 -12.34
N TYR A 35 -11.81 16.46 -11.60
CA TYR A 35 -11.07 17.17 -10.56
C TYR A 35 -10.03 18.09 -11.19
N ASN A 36 -10.01 19.34 -10.72
CA ASN A 36 -8.93 20.26 -11.06
C ASN A 36 -7.76 19.93 -10.14
N ILE A 37 -6.88 19.06 -10.66
CA ILE A 37 -6.00 18.16 -9.90
C ILE A 37 -5.14 18.88 -8.84
N GLY A 38 -5.19 18.29 -7.64
CA GLY A 38 -4.02 17.95 -6.83
C GLY A 38 -3.37 19.08 -6.04
N TRP A 39 -3.72 19.22 -4.77
CA TRP A 39 -2.82 19.89 -3.83
C TRP A 39 -1.92 18.85 -3.20
N VAL A 40 -0.62 18.97 -3.38
CA VAL A 40 0.33 17.95 -2.96
C VAL A 40 1.10 18.41 -1.75
N ARG A 41 1.29 17.52 -0.78
CA ARG A 41 2.13 17.84 0.37
C ARG A 41 3.57 18.10 -0.08
N ALA A 42 4.08 19.29 0.20
CA ALA A 42 5.46 19.69 -0.06
C ALA A 42 6.31 19.80 1.22
N TYR A 43 5.69 19.70 2.38
CA TYR A 43 6.39 19.64 3.67
C TYR A 43 5.69 18.67 4.60
N LYS A 44 6.47 17.79 5.23
CA LYS A 44 5.96 16.74 6.12
C LYS A 44 6.54 16.86 7.53
N PRO A 45 5.79 16.45 8.56
CA PRO A 45 6.20 16.66 9.94
C PRO A 45 7.25 15.66 10.44
N ASP A 46 7.68 14.69 9.62
CA ASP A 46 8.64 13.63 9.95
C ASP A 46 9.90 14.17 10.65
N GLY A 47 10.27 13.57 11.78
CA GLY A 47 11.45 13.95 12.55
C GLY A 47 11.40 15.41 13.01
N LEU A 48 12.26 16.26 12.43
CA LEU A 48 12.30 17.70 12.70
C LEU A 48 11.50 18.54 11.68
N GLY A 49 10.64 17.90 10.88
CA GLY A 49 10.04 18.50 9.70
C GLY A 49 11.03 18.57 8.54
N MET A 50 10.55 18.26 7.33
CA MET A 50 11.38 18.33 6.12
C MET A 50 10.55 18.55 4.86
N PHE A 51 11.22 19.05 3.83
CA PHE A 51 10.69 19.09 2.47
C PHE A 51 10.28 17.68 2.01
N ASP A 52 9.08 17.56 1.45
CA ASP A 52 8.52 16.30 0.99
C ASP A 52 8.82 16.11 -0.51
N ASN A 53 9.80 15.26 -0.82
CA ASN A 53 10.19 14.97 -2.21
C ASN A 53 9.08 14.30 -3.03
N ASN A 54 8.03 13.75 -2.40
CA ASN A 54 6.86 13.24 -3.13
C ASN A 54 6.19 14.36 -3.94
N SER A 55 6.24 15.61 -3.48
CA SER A 55 5.75 16.77 -4.24
C SER A 55 6.41 16.92 -5.60
N ILE A 56 7.72 16.67 -5.68
CA ILE A 56 8.50 16.73 -6.92
C ILE A 56 8.14 15.56 -7.83
N THR A 57 8.08 14.35 -7.28
CA THR A 57 7.66 13.16 -8.03
C THR A 57 6.28 13.35 -8.63
N ASN A 58 5.31 13.81 -7.84
CA ASN A 58 3.94 14.06 -8.29
C ASN A 58 3.86 15.16 -9.35
N PHE A 59 4.63 16.25 -9.21
CA PHE A 59 4.73 17.28 -10.24
C PHE A 59 5.21 16.70 -11.58
N TYR A 60 6.30 15.95 -11.58
CA TYR A 60 6.86 15.40 -12.83
C TYR A 60 5.99 14.28 -13.41
N THR A 61 5.36 13.45 -12.57
CA THR A 61 4.37 12.46 -13.03
C THR A 61 3.19 13.15 -13.68
N LEU A 62 2.63 14.19 -13.06
CA LEU A 62 1.53 14.94 -13.64
C LEU A 62 1.97 15.65 -14.92
N LYS A 63 3.12 16.32 -14.93
CA LYS A 63 3.66 16.98 -16.13
C LYS A 63 3.87 16.03 -17.31
N ALA A 64 4.28 14.79 -17.05
CA ALA A 64 4.41 13.75 -18.07
C ALA A 64 3.05 13.18 -18.52
N THR A 65 2.05 13.17 -17.63
CA THR A 65 0.70 12.68 -17.91
C THR A 65 -0.12 13.71 -18.69
N ASP A 66 -0.09 14.96 -18.23
CA ASP A 66 -0.74 16.11 -18.83
C ASP A 66 -0.02 17.42 -18.42
N ALA A 67 0.70 18.00 -19.38
CA ALA A 67 1.48 19.21 -19.16
C ALA A 67 0.59 20.43 -18.83
N TYR A 68 -0.64 20.50 -19.36
CA TYR A 68 -1.57 21.60 -19.10
C TYR A 68 -2.05 21.56 -17.65
N TYR A 69 -2.39 20.39 -17.11
CA TYR A 69 -2.82 20.29 -15.72
C TYR A 69 -1.69 20.50 -14.72
N SER A 70 -0.44 20.18 -15.08
CA SER A 70 0.70 20.35 -14.18
C SER A 70 0.95 21.78 -13.71
N GLN A 71 0.47 22.78 -14.43
CA GLN A 71 0.59 24.19 -14.04
C GLN A 71 -0.41 24.61 -12.94
N TYR A 72 -1.43 23.79 -12.66
CA TYR A 72 -2.45 24.06 -11.66
C TYR A 72 -2.22 23.33 -10.34
N LEU A 73 -1.19 22.47 -10.27
CA LEU A 73 -0.83 21.76 -9.04
C LEU A 73 -0.49 22.77 -7.95
N LYS A 74 -1.12 22.62 -6.77
CA LYS A 74 -0.81 23.44 -5.60
C LYS A 74 -0.06 22.63 -4.57
N TYR A 75 0.53 23.30 -3.58
CA TYR A 75 1.35 22.65 -2.58
C TYR A 75 0.94 23.05 -1.18
N TYR A 76 0.73 22.06 -0.31
CA TYR A 76 0.43 22.30 1.09
C TYR A 76 1.55 21.83 2.01
N ILE A 77 1.56 22.38 3.21
CA ILE A 77 2.54 22.13 4.26
C ILE A 77 1.80 21.51 5.43
N SER A 78 2.23 20.32 5.83
CA SER A 78 1.91 19.73 7.13
C SER A 78 3.00 20.15 8.12
N PRO A 79 2.79 21.21 8.92
CA PRO A 79 3.86 21.79 9.73
C PRO A 79 4.32 20.84 10.83
N SER A 80 5.57 21.00 11.25
CA SER A 80 6.14 20.36 12.44
C SER A 80 6.38 21.40 13.53
N PRO A 81 5.34 21.87 14.24
CA PRO A 81 5.49 22.95 15.21
C PRO A 81 6.49 22.55 16.30
N LYS A 82 6.36 21.36 16.90
CA LYS A 82 7.25 20.85 17.97
C LYS A 82 8.70 20.58 17.55
N SER A 83 9.08 20.82 16.30
CA SER A 83 10.47 20.70 15.86
C SER A 83 11.35 21.83 16.42
N SER A 84 12.66 21.73 16.19
CA SER A 84 13.60 22.82 16.46
C SER A 84 13.49 23.98 15.45
N LYS A 85 12.73 23.82 14.37
CA LYS A 85 12.59 24.81 13.29
C LYS A 85 11.40 25.73 13.55
N GLN A 86 11.61 27.03 13.34
CA GLN A 86 10.55 28.02 13.36
C GLN A 86 9.67 27.91 12.12
N GLY A 87 8.43 28.41 12.20
CA GLY A 87 7.47 28.31 11.10
C GLY A 87 7.99 28.91 9.79
N TYR A 88 8.64 30.08 9.85
CA TYR A 88 9.25 30.71 8.67
C TYR A 88 10.32 29.82 8.00
N GLN A 89 11.06 29.00 8.76
CA GLN A 89 12.08 28.11 8.19
C GLN A 89 11.43 26.99 7.38
N GLN A 90 10.27 26.48 7.82
CA GLN A 90 9.52 25.46 7.09
C GLN A 90 8.95 26.02 5.78
N ILE A 91 8.57 27.30 5.77
CA ILE A 91 8.22 28.02 4.53
C ILE A 91 9.43 28.11 3.59
N ASP A 92 10.58 28.54 4.11
CA ASP A 92 11.80 28.69 3.30
C ASP A 92 12.23 27.35 2.68
N GLU A 93 12.24 26.28 3.48
CA GLU A 93 12.56 24.92 3.01
C GLU A 93 11.58 24.43 1.93
N THR A 94 10.29 24.73 2.07
CA THR A 94 9.29 24.39 1.05
C THR A 94 9.51 25.20 -0.23
N TYR A 95 9.67 26.51 -0.10
CA TYR A 95 9.83 27.45 -1.21
C TYR A 95 11.08 27.13 -2.04
N PHE A 96 12.24 27.05 -1.38
CA PHE A 96 13.50 26.75 -2.06
C PHE A 96 13.59 25.29 -2.48
N GLY A 97 12.93 24.36 -1.76
CA GLY A 97 12.80 22.97 -2.16
C GLY A 97 12.15 22.83 -3.54
N LEU A 98 10.98 23.45 -3.76
CA LEU A 98 10.30 23.46 -5.05
C LEU A 98 11.11 24.22 -6.13
N LEU A 99 11.62 25.41 -5.78
CA LEU A 99 12.36 26.25 -6.71
C LEU A 99 13.62 25.57 -7.26
N ASN A 100 14.32 24.79 -6.42
CA ASN A 100 15.51 24.03 -6.81
C ASN A 100 15.22 22.99 -7.92
N TYR A 101 13.97 22.57 -8.08
CA TYR A 101 13.52 21.68 -9.15
C TYR A 101 12.76 22.41 -10.26
N ASN A 102 12.88 23.74 -10.34
CA ASN A 102 12.16 24.61 -11.29
C ASN A 102 10.62 24.45 -11.21
N VAL A 103 10.11 24.21 -10.00
CA VAL A 103 8.69 24.18 -9.72
C VAL A 103 8.29 25.52 -9.12
N GLU A 104 7.45 26.27 -9.81
CA GLU A 104 6.92 27.53 -9.29
C GLU A 104 5.82 27.25 -8.28
N ILE A 105 5.87 27.94 -7.14
CA ILE A 105 4.79 27.91 -6.15
C ILE A 105 3.86 29.10 -6.38
N GLY A 106 2.55 28.82 -6.42
CA GLY A 106 1.52 29.84 -6.31
C GLY A 106 1.45 30.36 -4.87
N ASP A 107 0.31 30.15 -4.24
CA ASP A 107 0.07 30.49 -2.83
C ASP A 107 0.54 29.39 -1.87
N PHE A 108 0.55 29.70 -0.57
CA PHE A 108 0.90 28.73 0.46
C PHE A 108 -0.33 28.25 1.24
N TYR A 109 -0.39 26.93 1.46
CA TYR A 109 -1.48 26.27 2.16
C TYR A 109 -0.92 25.51 3.38
N PHE A 110 -1.42 25.78 4.58
CA PHE A 110 -0.89 25.19 5.82
C PHE A 110 -1.95 24.44 6.59
N LEU A 111 -1.61 23.26 7.10
CA LEU A 111 -2.52 22.50 7.95
C LEU A 111 -2.39 22.94 9.41
N VAL A 112 -3.45 23.53 9.97
CA VAL A 112 -3.60 23.86 11.39
C VAL A 112 -4.70 22.98 11.97
N THR A 113 -4.40 21.70 12.01
CA THR A 113 -5.27 20.60 12.44
C THR A 113 -4.53 19.70 13.43
N GLN A 114 -5.18 18.66 13.94
CA GLN A 114 -4.55 17.63 14.79
C GLN A 114 -3.89 18.24 16.04
N PRO A 115 -4.67 18.72 17.03
CA PRO A 115 -4.16 19.45 18.20
C PRO A 115 -3.02 18.74 18.94
N GLU A 116 -2.97 17.41 18.91
CA GLU A 116 -1.91 16.57 19.45
C GLU A 116 -0.52 16.84 18.85
N MET A 117 -0.45 17.34 17.62
CA MET A 117 0.79 17.72 16.94
C MET A 117 1.33 19.06 17.43
N TRP A 118 0.50 19.88 18.08
CA TRP A 118 0.81 21.25 18.51
C TRP A 118 1.19 21.32 20.00
N TRP A 119 1.85 22.41 20.41
CA TRP A 119 2.17 22.62 21.82
C TRP A 119 0.90 22.80 22.63
N SER A 120 0.94 22.46 23.93
CA SER A 120 -0.12 22.83 24.85
C SER A 120 -0.17 24.34 25.14
N ASP A 121 0.92 25.05 24.85
CA ASP A 121 1.00 26.50 24.97
C ASP A 121 0.45 27.18 23.69
N ASN A 122 -0.73 27.79 23.82
CA ASN A 122 -1.37 28.47 22.70
C ASN A 122 -0.54 29.66 22.16
N ILE A 123 0.24 30.35 22.99
CA ILE A 123 1.07 31.48 22.56
C ILE A 123 2.20 30.99 21.66
N MET A 124 2.82 29.85 21.98
CA MET A 124 3.82 29.23 21.10
C MET A 124 3.23 28.85 19.74
N ASN A 125 2.04 28.25 19.72
CA ASN A 125 1.33 27.90 18.49
C ASN A 125 1.00 29.15 17.65
N ILE A 126 0.47 30.21 18.28
CA ILE A 126 0.16 31.49 17.61
C ILE A 126 1.41 32.10 17.00
N ASN A 127 2.51 32.20 17.76
CA ASN A 127 3.77 32.74 17.26
C ASN A 127 4.31 31.95 16.08
N PHE A 128 4.21 30.62 16.13
CA PHE A 128 4.62 29.75 15.04
C PHE A 128 3.78 29.98 13.78
N ILE A 129 2.44 29.95 13.89
CA ILE A 129 1.52 30.21 12.76
C ILE A 129 1.76 31.60 12.17
N GLN A 130 1.90 32.62 13.02
CA GLN A 130 2.13 33.99 12.57
C GLN A 130 3.47 34.12 11.84
N SER A 131 4.51 33.40 12.27
CA SER A 131 5.80 33.37 11.55
C SER A 131 5.67 32.77 10.14
N MET A 132 4.86 31.72 9.96
CA MET A 132 4.57 31.14 8.64
C MET A 132 3.82 32.13 7.74
N VAL A 133 2.73 32.71 8.27
CA VAL A 133 1.90 33.69 7.56
C VAL A 133 2.72 34.90 7.11
N ASN A 134 3.54 35.45 8.01
CA ASN A 134 4.38 36.61 7.68
C ASN A 134 5.41 36.26 6.60
N ARG A 135 5.99 35.05 6.65
CA ARG A 135 6.96 34.62 5.64
C ARG A 135 6.32 34.39 4.27
N ALA A 136 5.11 33.82 4.22
CA ALA A 136 4.35 33.71 2.97
C ALA A 136 4.09 35.09 2.34
N LYS A 137 3.66 36.06 3.15
CA LYS A 137 3.45 37.46 2.71
C LYS A 137 4.74 38.11 2.20
N GLN A 138 5.90 37.82 2.80
CA GLN A 138 7.20 38.31 2.32
C GLN A 138 7.57 37.78 0.92
N TYR A 139 7.12 36.57 0.58
CA TYR A 139 7.25 36.03 -0.78
C TYR A 139 6.15 36.52 -1.74
N ALA A 140 5.36 37.53 -1.34
CA ALA A 140 4.21 38.05 -2.07
C ALA A 140 3.19 36.96 -2.42
N LYS A 141 3.03 35.95 -1.54
CA LYS A 141 2.09 34.85 -1.69
C LYS A 141 0.97 34.95 -0.65
N THR A 142 -0.22 34.50 -1.03
CA THR A 142 -1.37 34.49 -0.13
C THR A 142 -1.28 33.28 0.81
N PRO A 143 -1.43 33.48 2.14
CA PRO A 143 -1.50 32.36 3.07
C PRO A 143 -2.94 31.82 3.16
N TYR A 144 -3.07 30.50 3.11
CA TYR A 144 -4.28 29.74 3.38
C TYR A 144 -4.08 28.83 4.58
N ILE A 145 -5.08 28.74 5.46
CA ILE A 145 -5.02 27.88 6.66
C ILE A 145 -6.12 26.84 6.59
N MET A 146 -5.75 25.56 6.66
CA MET A 146 -6.68 24.46 6.83
C MET A 146 -7.01 24.28 8.30
N THR A 147 -8.26 24.49 8.69
CA THR A 147 -8.70 24.25 10.08
C THR A 147 -10.23 24.20 10.20
N ASN A 148 -10.70 23.84 11.39
CA ASN A 148 -12.09 23.99 11.82
C ASN A 148 -12.13 24.66 13.19
N LYS A 149 -13.33 24.97 13.69
CA LYS A 149 -13.49 25.67 14.96
C LYS A 149 -12.84 24.89 16.11
N GLU A 150 -13.07 23.59 16.18
CA GLU A 150 -12.56 22.72 17.25
C GLU A 150 -11.03 22.70 17.28
N ASN A 151 -10.40 22.49 16.13
CA ASN A 151 -8.94 22.48 16.01
C ASN A 151 -8.37 23.86 16.31
N TRP A 152 -8.97 24.92 15.76
CA TRP A 152 -8.48 26.29 15.96
C TRP A 152 -8.54 26.70 17.43
N ASP A 153 -9.66 26.41 18.11
CA ASP A 153 -9.83 26.70 19.53
C ASP A 153 -8.83 25.91 20.37
N ALA A 154 -8.65 24.61 20.10
CA ALA A 154 -7.72 23.76 20.82
C ALA A 154 -6.26 24.21 20.64
N ILE A 155 -5.87 24.57 19.41
CA ILE A 155 -4.47 24.91 19.08
C ILE A 155 -4.15 26.35 19.50
N THR A 156 -5.06 27.29 19.29
CA THR A 156 -4.76 28.73 19.45
C THR A 156 -5.48 29.39 20.62
N GLY A 157 -6.35 28.68 21.34
CA GLY A 157 -7.20 29.27 22.37
C GLY A 157 -8.27 30.20 21.78
N GLY A 158 -8.68 29.97 20.53
CA GLY A 158 -9.67 30.79 19.82
C GLY A 158 -9.11 32.14 19.37
N TRP A 159 -7.82 32.19 19.02
CA TRP A 159 -7.15 33.41 18.62
C TRP A 159 -7.85 34.12 17.45
N ALA A 160 -8.15 35.41 17.62
CA ALA A 160 -8.83 36.24 16.63
C ALA A 160 -8.10 37.60 16.50
N PRO A 161 -6.98 37.65 15.77
CA PRO A 161 -6.25 38.92 15.56
C PRO A 161 -7.10 39.91 14.76
N SER A 162 -6.89 41.20 15.00
CA SER A 162 -7.48 42.25 14.17
C SER A 162 -6.85 42.27 12.77
N GLY A 163 -7.69 42.33 11.74
CA GLY A 163 -7.26 42.42 10.34
C GLY A 163 -7.05 41.07 9.66
N TYR A 164 -6.59 41.11 8.41
CA TYR A 164 -6.47 39.92 7.58
C TYR A 164 -5.28 39.04 7.99
N LEU A 165 -5.58 37.87 8.55
CA LEU A 165 -4.58 36.83 8.84
C LEU A 165 -4.23 36.04 7.58
N ALA A 166 -5.21 35.26 7.08
CA ALA A 166 -5.10 34.29 5.99
C ALA A 166 -6.50 33.93 5.46
N THR A 167 -6.59 33.39 4.25
CA THR A 167 -7.84 32.80 3.72
C THR A 167 -8.10 31.46 4.38
N LEU A 168 -9.36 31.11 4.65
CA LEU A 168 -9.72 29.84 5.27
C LEU A 168 -9.89 28.74 4.22
N TRP A 169 -9.17 27.64 4.44
CA TRP A 169 -9.48 26.32 3.93
C TRP A 169 -10.24 25.56 5.02
N TRP A 170 -11.55 25.58 4.93
CA TRP A 170 -12.42 25.14 6.01
C TRP A 170 -12.54 23.62 6.05
N LEU A 171 -12.12 23.00 7.15
CA LEU A 171 -12.32 21.58 7.42
C LEU A 171 -13.72 21.29 7.95
N SER A 172 -14.57 20.67 7.14
CA SER A 172 -15.95 20.35 7.55
C SER A 172 -16.25 18.85 7.60
N ALA A 173 -15.40 18.00 7.00
CA ALA A 173 -15.56 16.55 7.02
C ALA A 173 -15.76 16.03 8.45
N LYS A 174 -16.77 15.17 8.65
CA LYS A 174 -17.19 14.65 9.96
C LYS A 174 -16.49 13.35 10.36
N GLY A 175 -15.83 12.70 9.41
CA GLY A 175 -15.21 11.40 9.59
C GLY A 175 -14.44 11.00 8.34
N ASP A 176 -13.96 9.77 8.31
CA ASP A 176 -13.19 9.22 7.20
C ASP A 176 -14.10 8.55 6.17
N GLY A 177 -13.69 8.56 4.91
CA GLY A 177 -14.42 7.98 3.78
C GLY A 177 -15.72 8.73 3.43
N MET A 178 -16.42 8.22 2.42
CA MET A 178 -17.65 8.84 1.89
C MET A 178 -18.75 9.05 2.95
N SER A 179 -18.80 8.22 4.00
CA SER A 179 -19.78 8.39 5.08
C SER A 179 -19.48 9.59 6.00
N GLY A 180 -18.25 10.09 5.96
CA GLY A 180 -17.80 11.28 6.67
C GLY A 180 -18.01 12.58 5.89
N GLU A 181 -18.46 12.52 4.63
CA GLU A 181 -18.65 13.69 3.78
C GLU A 181 -19.73 14.63 4.31
N THR A 182 -19.50 15.93 4.09
CA THR A 182 -20.49 16.99 4.28
C THR A 182 -20.99 17.51 2.94
N GLN A 183 -22.06 18.31 2.97
CA GLN A 183 -22.64 18.85 1.75
C GLN A 183 -21.61 19.66 0.95
N GLN A 184 -21.64 19.52 -0.37
CA GLN A 184 -20.73 20.20 -1.30
C GLN A 184 -21.11 21.67 -1.55
N ASN A 185 -21.24 22.45 -0.47
CA ASN A 185 -21.54 23.88 -0.48
C ASN A 185 -21.08 24.51 0.86
N PHE A 186 -21.14 25.84 1.00
CA PHE A 186 -20.75 26.55 2.22
C PHE A 186 -21.95 26.92 3.12
N SER A 187 -23.13 26.32 2.93
CA SER A 187 -24.35 26.70 3.67
C SER A 187 -24.30 26.38 5.16
N ASP A 188 -23.44 25.44 5.54
CA ASP A 188 -23.16 24.97 6.89
C ASP A 188 -21.98 25.68 7.56
N TYR A 189 -21.35 26.65 6.89
CA TYR A 189 -20.24 27.41 7.46
C TYR A 189 -20.72 28.29 8.61
N MET A 190 -19.98 28.24 9.72
CA MET A 190 -20.20 29.08 10.90
C MET A 190 -18.92 29.86 11.20
N PRO A 191 -18.99 31.19 11.42
CA PRO A 191 -17.83 32.01 11.75
C PRO A 191 -17.07 31.57 13.00
N PHE A 192 -15.74 31.65 12.98
CA PHE A 192 -14.87 31.40 14.13
C PHE A 192 -13.48 32.06 13.97
N GLY A 193 -12.82 32.34 15.10
CA GLY A 193 -11.48 32.93 15.10
C GLY A 193 -11.41 34.23 14.29
N PRO A 194 -10.44 34.40 13.38
CA PRO A 194 -10.34 35.58 12.51
C PRO A 194 -11.33 35.58 11.34
N TRP A 195 -12.01 34.47 11.06
CA TRP A 195 -12.90 34.32 9.90
C TRP A 195 -14.34 34.56 10.35
N THR A 196 -14.81 35.78 10.10
CA THR A 196 -16.07 36.31 10.64
C THR A 196 -17.18 36.34 9.59
N GLY A 197 -16.84 36.22 8.31
CA GLY A 197 -17.76 36.21 7.18
C GLY A 197 -17.71 34.92 6.38
N LYS A 198 -18.80 34.58 5.69
CA LYS A 198 -18.87 33.43 4.79
C LYS A 198 -17.86 33.49 3.64
N ASP A 199 -17.45 34.70 3.24
CA ASP A 199 -16.52 34.94 2.13
C ASP A 199 -15.05 34.79 2.56
N ASP A 200 -14.81 34.58 3.87
CA ASP A 200 -13.47 34.27 4.40
C ASP A 200 -13.06 32.82 4.13
N ALA A 201 -14.05 31.93 3.93
CA ALA A 201 -13.87 30.53 3.57
C ALA A 201 -13.96 30.36 2.05
N SER A 202 -12.83 30.50 1.36
CA SER A 202 -12.80 30.31 -0.10
C SER A 202 -12.73 28.83 -0.50
N ILE A 203 -12.44 27.93 0.45
CA ILE A 203 -12.12 26.53 0.18
C ILE A 203 -12.73 25.66 1.29
N LYS A 204 -13.39 24.55 0.93
CA LYS A 204 -14.02 23.61 1.87
C LYS A 204 -13.47 22.20 1.68
N GLN A 205 -12.90 21.63 2.73
CA GLN A 205 -12.58 20.21 2.85
C GLN A 205 -13.82 19.46 3.32
N TYR A 206 -14.64 18.99 2.38
CA TYR A 206 -15.92 18.38 2.70
C TYR A 206 -15.84 16.88 2.94
N GLY A 207 -14.77 16.24 2.45
CA GLY A 207 -14.48 14.82 2.58
C GLY A 207 -13.05 14.55 3.06
N LYS A 208 -12.77 13.42 3.72
CA LYS A 208 -11.38 13.04 4.09
C LYS A 208 -11.14 11.55 4.14
N ASN A 209 -9.90 11.13 3.91
CA ASN A 209 -9.49 9.72 3.86
C ASN A 209 -10.42 8.95 2.91
N GLU A 210 -10.52 9.47 1.69
CA GLU A 210 -11.38 8.92 0.65
C GLU A 210 -10.56 8.17 -0.39
N ASN A 211 -11.09 7.01 -0.79
CA ASN A 211 -10.56 6.26 -1.91
C ASN A 211 -11.05 6.89 -3.22
N LEU A 212 -10.39 7.97 -3.61
CA LEU A 212 -10.54 8.52 -4.94
C LEU A 212 -9.51 7.91 -5.87
N CYS A 213 -9.93 7.42 -7.04
CA CYS A 213 -9.02 6.92 -8.07
C CYS A 213 -7.99 5.88 -7.58
N GLY A 214 -8.29 5.17 -6.47
CA GLY A 214 -7.38 4.22 -5.86
C GLY A 214 -6.33 4.81 -4.92
N GLY A 215 -6.62 5.83 -4.09
CA GLY A 215 -5.64 6.38 -3.14
C GLY A 215 -6.15 6.80 -1.76
N ASP A 216 -6.40 5.82 -0.91
CA ASP A 216 -5.76 5.81 0.41
C ASP A 216 -4.60 4.83 0.36
N LEU A 217 -4.01 4.38 1.47
CA LEU A 217 -3.29 3.10 1.47
C LEU A 217 -4.30 2.02 1.04
N GLN A 218 -4.52 1.91 -0.26
CA GLN A 218 -5.42 0.94 -0.85
C GLN A 218 -4.69 -0.37 -0.67
N TYR A 219 -5.13 -1.12 0.33
CA TYR A 219 -4.80 -2.51 0.29
C TYR A 219 -5.37 -3.09 -0.99
N ILE A 220 -4.52 -3.76 -1.78
CA ILE A 220 -5.02 -4.46 -2.95
C ILE A 220 -5.93 -5.56 -2.42
N LYS A 221 -7.18 -5.64 -2.89
CA LYS A 221 -8.10 -6.72 -2.50
C LYS A 221 -7.77 -7.94 -3.33
N LEU A 222 -7.43 -9.02 -2.66
CA LEU A 222 -6.86 -10.21 -3.27
C LEU A 222 -7.72 -11.42 -2.99
N LEU A 223 -7.70 -12.37 -3.92
CA LEU A 223 -8.34 -13.67 -3.76
C LEU A 223 -7.30 -14.78 -3.84
N ASP A 224 -7.46 -15.78 -2.97
CA ASP A 224 -6.83 -17.09 -3.09
C ASP A 224 -7.87 -18.21 -3.15
N PHE A 225 -7.64 -19.19 -4.02
CA PHE A 225 -8.51 -20.35 -4.17
C PHE A 225 -7.78 -21.57 -4.76
N ALA A 226 -8.35 -22.75 -4.51
CA ALA A 226 -7.81 -24.04 -4.98
C ALA A 226 -8.55 -24.62 -6.19
N GLN A 227 -9.76 -24.15 -6.46
CA GLN A 227 -10.64 -24.70 -7.50
C GLN A 227 -10.26 -24.17 -8.89
N VAL A 228 -10.73 -24.84 -9.95
CA VAL A 228 -10.64 -24.28 -11.31
C VAL A 228 -11.71 -23.20 -11.47
N ALA A 229 -11.29 -21.97 -11.78
CA ALA A 229 -12.17 -20.89 -12.16
C ALA A 229 -12.19 -20.75 -13.69
N ASN A 230 -13.38 -20.64 -14.28
CA ASN A 230 -13.52 -20.34 -15.71
C ASN A 230 -13.41 -18.82 -15.96
N VAL A 231 -13.27 -18.43 -17.23
CA VAL A 231 -13.09 -17.02 -17.62
C VAL A 231 -14.23 -16.11 -17.13
N SER A 232 -15.48 -16.58 -17.13
CA SER A 232 -16.62 -15.79 -16.64
C SER A 232 -16.57 -15.58 -15.13
N GLN A 233 -16.11 -16.57 -14.37
CA GLN A 233 -15.93 -16.44 -12.93
C GLN A 233 -14.79 -15.47 -12.61
N MET A 234 -13.69 -15.53 -13.36
CA MET A 234 -12.56 -14.60 -13.22
C MET A 234 -12.95 -13.17 -13.56
N ASP A 235 -13.66 -12.95 -14.66
CA ASP A 235 -14.22 -11.64 -15.04
C ASP A 235 -15.14 -11.09 -13.93
N CYS A 236 -16.00 -11.93 -13.36
CA CYS A 236 -16.86 -11.55 -12.25
C CYS A 236 -16.07 -11.13 -10.99
N MET A 237 -15.00 -11.85 -10.63
CA MET A 237 -14.15 -11.49 -9.49
C MET A 237 -13.48 -10.12 -9.70
N ILE A 238 -12.94 -9.90 -10.90
CA ILE A 238 -12.28 -8.64 -11.28
C ILE A 238 -13.27 -7.48 -11.25
N LYS A 239 -14.47 -7.65 -11.81
CA LYS A 239 -15.55 -6.66 -11.75
C LYS A 239 -16.06 -6.40 -10.33
N SER A 240 -15.87 -7.35 -9.42
CA SER A 240 -16.19 -7.20 -7.99
C SER A 240 -15.11 -6.44 -7.20
N GLY A 241 -14.07 -5.94 -7.89
CA GLY A 241 -13.02 -5.11 -7.29
C GLY A 241 -11.87 -5.89 -6.65
N TYR A 242 -11.71 -7.17 -7.00
CA TYR A 242 -10.60 -8.00 -6.53
C TYR A 242 -9.58 -8.25 -7.64
N GLU A 243 -8.30 -8.30 -7.28
CA GLU A 243 -7.27 -8.88 -8.12
C GLU A 243 -7.12 -10.38 -7.79
N ILE A 244 -7.02 -11.21 -8.84
CA ILE A 244 -6.83 -12.65 -8.68
C ILE A 244 -5.34 -12.92 -8.52
N TRP A 245 -4.89 -13.16 -7.30
CA TRP A 245 -3.46 -13.24 -7.03
C TRP A 245 -2.96 -14.63 -6.74
N TRP A 246 -3.72 -15.53 -6.12
CA TRP A 246 -3.16 -16.81 -5.71
C TRP A 246 -4.00 -18.01 -6.10
N VAL A 247 -3.35 -18.96 -6.78
CA VAL A 247 -3.94 -20.28 -7.05
C VAL A 247 -3.07 -21.37 -6.47
N ARG A 248 -3.69 -22.43 -5.96
CA ARG A 248 -2.95 -23.55 -5.37
C ARG A 248 -2.18 -24.29 -6.46
N ALA A 249 -0.87 -24.39 -6.31
CA ALA A 249 -0.01 -25.15 -7.23
C ALA A 249 0.55 -26.44 -6.62
N TYR A 250 0.37 -26.65 -5.32
CA TYR A 250 0.69 -27.92 -4.68
C TYR A 250 -0.39 -28.26 -3.66
N ARG A 251 -0.90 -29.49 -3.74
CA ARG A 251 -2.01 -29.96 -2.90
C ARG A 251 -1.55 -31.07 -1.97
N PRO A 252 -2.15 -31.17 -0.76
CA PRO A 252 -1.67 -32.09 0.27
C PRO A 252 -2.21 -33.53 0.10
N ASP A 253 -2.96 -33.81 -0.97
CA ASP A 253 -3.61 -35.12 -1.19
C ASP A 253 -2.60 -36.28 -1.18
N GLY A 254 -2.89 -37.32 -0.39
CA GLY A 254 -2.05 -38.52 -0.31
C GLY A 254 -0.64 -38.21 0.22
N ILE A 255 0.36 -38.26 -0.66
CA ILE A 255 1.77 -37.91 -0.34
C ILE A 255 2.15 -36.49 -0.77
N GLY A 256 1.16 -35.68 -1.15
CA GLY A 256 1.35 -34.39 -1.79
C GLY A 256 1.74 -34.51 -3.27
N MET A 257 1.25 -33.59 -4.08
CA MET A 257 1.58 -33.52 -5.51
C MET A 257 1.34 -32.12 -6.10
N PHE A 258 1.97 -31.86 -7.25
CA PHE A 258 1.66 -30.70 -8.09
C PHE A 258 0.16 -30.64 -8.45
N ASP A 259 -0.44 -29.47 -8.28
CA ASP A 259 -1.85 -29.20 -8.56
C ASP A 259 -1.99 -28.58 -9.96
N ASN A 260 -2.31 -29.41 -10.96
CA ASN A 260 -2.44 -28.99 -12.36
C ASN A 260 -3.62 -28.01 -12.59
N SER A 261 -4.51 -27.84 -11.60
CA SER A 261 -5.55 -26.80 -11.64
C SER A 261 -4.94 -25.40 -11.71
N SER A 262 -3.76 -25.20 -11.12
CA SER A 262 -3.00 -23.94 -11.20
C SER A 262 -2.70 -23.52 -12.64
N VAL A 263 -2.27 -24.48 -13.48
CA VAL A 263 -1.98 -24.25 -14.90
C VAL A 263 -3.26 -23.89 -15.65
N THR A 264 -4.36 -24.59 -15.36
CA THR A 264 -5.66 -24.30 -15.97
C THR A 264 -6.13 -22.89 -15.63
N ASN A 265 -6.02 -22.49 -14.37
CA ASN A 265 -6.34 -21.13 -13.93
C ASN A 265 -5.43 -20.08 -14.60
N TYR A 266 -4.12 -20.33 -14.66
CA TYR A 266 -3.20 -19.44 -15.36
C TYR A 266 -3.57 -19.27 -16.83
N MET A 267 -3.89 -20.35 -17.54
CA MET A 267 -4.25 -20.29 -18.97
C MET A 267 -5.60 -19.61 -19.20
N ASN A 268 -6.60 -19.86 -18.34
CA ASN A 268 -7.88 -19.16 -18.37
C ASN A 268 -7.69 -17.65 -18.17
N LEU A 269 -6.92 -17.26 -17.15
CA LEU A 269 -6.63 -15.85 -16.89
C LEU A 269 -5.83 -15.23 -18.02
N LYS A 270 -4.84 -15.94 -18.59
CA LYS A 270 -4.03 -15.46 -19.73
C LYS A 270 -4.86 -15.23 -20.98
N THR A 271 -5.87 -16.06 -21.22
CA THR A 271 -6.82 -15.92 -22.32
C THR A 271 -7.68 -14.67 -22.17
N TYR A 272 -8.07 -14.35 -20.94
CA TYR A 272 -8.84 -13.14 -20.61
C TYR A 272 -7.97 -11.88 -20.60
N ASP A 273 -6.83 -11.93 -19.92
CA ASP A 273 -5.89 -10.83 -19.72
C ASP A 273 -4.47 -11.38 -19.49
N SER A 274 -3.65 -11.30 -20.54
CA SER A 274 -2.27 -11.78 -20.50
C SER A 274 -1.37 -10.98 -19.56
N MET A 275 -1.66 -9.71 -19.28
CA MET A 275 -0.89 -8.91 -18.33
C MET A 275 -1.21 -9.33 -16.90
N ARG A 276 -2.48 -9.54 -16.56
CA ARG A 276 -2.87 -10.05 -15.23
C ARG A 276 -2.33 -11.45 -14.96
N ALA A 277 -2.33 -12.33 -15.96
CA ALA A 277 -1.75 -13.66 -15.82
C ALA A 277 -0.26 -13.64 -15.46
N MET A 278 0.51 -12.65 -15.94
CA MET A 278 1.93 -12.49 -15.55
C MET A 278 2.13 -12.12 -14.08
N HIS A 279 1.09 -11.61 -13.41
CA HIS A 279 1.11 -11.24 -11.99
C HIS A 279 0.43 -12.29 -11.10
N LEU A 280 -0.06 -13.39 -11.67
CA LEU A 280 -0.64 -14.49 -10.89
C LEU A 280 0.46 -15.20 -10.10
N ASN A 281 0.26 -15.26 -8.78
CA ASN A 281 1.11 -15.96 -7.83
C ASN A 281 0.53 -17.35 -7.50
N PHE A 282 1.36 -18.17 -6.88
CA PHE A 282 1.06 -19.57 -6.62
C PHE A 282 1.39 -19.93 -5.18
N TYR A 283 0.48 -20.65 -4.53
CA TYR A 283 0.68 -21.11 -3.15
C TYR A 283 0.77 -22.62 -3.05
N MET A 284 1.45 -23.06 -2.00
CA MET A 284 1.69 -24.46 -1.66
C MET A 284 0.93 -24.81 -0.40
N SER A 285 0.01 -25.77 -0.49
CA SER A 285 -0.56 -26.47 0.67
C SER A 285 0.26 -27.76 0.88
N PRO A 286 1.24 -27.77 1.80
CA PRO A 286 2.20 -28.86 1.91
C PRO A 286 1.59 -30.14 2.50
N SER A 287 2.26 -31.28 2.25
CA SER A 287 1.95 -32.56 2.92
C SER A 287 3.11 -32.99 3.82
N PRO A 288 3.32 -32.35 5.00
CA PRO A 288 4.49 -32.56 5.84
C PRO A 288 4.54 -33.96 6.49
N LYS A 289 3.40 -34.66 6.58
CA LYS A 289 3.32 -36.06 7.05
C LYS A 289 3.70 -37.11 5.99
N SER A 290 3.96 -36.68 4.75
CA SER A 290 4.38 -37.60 3.69
C SER A 290 5.83 -38.05 3.88
N SER A 291 6.28 -39.01 3.08
CA SER A 291 7.68 -39.40 3.00
C SER A 291 8.57 -38.36 2.28
N LYS A 292 7.99 -37.34 1.64
CA LYS A 292 8.72 -36.31 0.89
C LYS A 292 9.14 -35.18 1.81
N GLN A 293 10.42 -34.79 1.72
CA GLN A 293 10.95 -33.60 2.36
C GLN A 293 10.39 -32.32 1.70
N GLY A 294 10.42 -31.19 2.43
CA GLY A 294 9.86 -29.92 1.96
C GLY A 294 10.44 -29.46 0.62
N TYR A 295 11.76 -29.56 0.44
CA TYR A 295 12.40 -29.24 -0.83
C TYR A 295 11.92 -30.09 -2.01
N GLN A 296 11.56 -31.36 -1.80
CA GLN A 296 11.08 -32.24 -2.88
C GLN A 296 9.69 -31.82 -3.34
N GLN A 297 8.81 -31.49 -2.40
CA GLN A 297 7.47 -31.00 -2.69
C GLN A 297 7.53 -29.64 -3.40
N PHE A 298 8.47 -28.78 -3.00
CA PHE A 298 8.72 -27.53 -3.70
C PHE A 298 9.26 -27.74 -5.12
N ASP A 299 10.24 -28.62 -5.31
CA ASP A 299 10.79 -28.94 -6.64
C ASP A 299 9.66 -29.44 -7.57
N GLU A 300 8.77 -30.31 -7.08
CA GLU A 300 7.60 -30.78 -7.83
C GLU A 300 6.66 -29.62 -8.25
N MET A 301 6.38 -28.68 -7.35
CA MET A 301 5.59 -27.49 -7.67
C MET A 301 6.29 -26.60 -8.71
N TYR A 302 7.57 -26.29 -8.46
CA TYR A 302 8.37 -25.38 -9.27
C TYR A 302 8.54 -25.92 -10.69
N PHE A 303 9.00 -27.17 -10.83
CA PHE A 303 9.17 -27.79 -12.15
C PHE A 303 7.83 -28.09 -12.82
N GLY A 304 6.77 -28.36 -12.04
CA GLY A 304 5.42 -28.46 -12.54
C GLY A 304 4.97 -27.20 -13.28
N LEU A 305 5.14 -26.02 -12.67
CA LEU A 305 4.84 -24.73 -13.30
C LEU A 305 5.81 -24.42 -14.46
N PHE A 306 7.11 -24.65 -14.25
CA PHE A 306 8.15 -24.36 -15.24
C PHE A 306 7.94 -25.12 -16.56
N ASN A 307 7.50 -26.38 -16.50
CA ASN A 307 7.20 -27.20 -17.67
C ASN A 307 6.07 -26.62 -18.55
N TYR A 308 5.24 -25.72 -18.00
CA TYR A 308 4.23 -24.98 -18.74
C TYR A 308 4.65 -23.54 -19.06
N ASN A 309 5.94 -23.22 -18.93
CA ASN A 309 6.51 -21.88 -19.11
C ASN A 309 5.96 -20.83 -18.13
N ILE A 310 5.54 -21.26 -16.95
CA ILE A 310 5.12 -20.36 -15.87
C ILE A 310 6.30 -20.17 -14.92
N VAL A 311 6.84 -18.95 -14.88
CA VAL A 311 7.97 -18.59 -14.02
C VAL A 311 7.44 -17.89 -12.77
N ILE A 312 7.79 -18.42 -11.60
CA ILE A 312 7.44 -17.80 -10.31
C ILE A 312 8.65 -17.06 -9.74
N LYS A 313 8.39 -15.93 -9.09
CA LYS A 313 9.41 -15.16 -8.34
C LYS A 313 9.25 -15.29 -6.83
N THR A 314 8.11 -15.78 -6.40
CA THR A 314 7.70 -15.85 -5.01
C THR A 314 7.05 -17.20 -4.76
N ILE A 315 7.26 -17.76 -3.57
CA ILE A 315 6.49 -18.89 -3.05
C ILE A 315 5.68 -18.45 -1.84
N TYR A 316 4.42 -18.87 -1.80
CA TYR A 316 3.53 -18.69 -0.65
C TYR A 316 3.27 -20.07 -0.02
N LEU A 317 3.93 -20.37 1.10
CA LEU A 317 3.82 -21.65 1.80
C LEU A 317 2.77 -21.56 2.92
N GLN A 318 1.76 -22.44 2.90
CA GLN A 318 0.77 -22.51 3.97
C GLN A 318 1.31 -23.29 5.17
N VAL A 319 1.39 -22.63 6.33
CA VAL A 319 1.73 -23.21 7.63
C VAL A 319 0.58 -22.99 8.60
N ILE A 320 -0.53 -23.67 8.28
CA ILE A 320 -1.81 -23.60 8.99
C ILE A 320 -2.32 -25.03 9.26
N ASN A 321 -3.39 -25.15 10.04
CA ASN A 321 -4.10 -26.40 10.34
C ASN A 321 -3.17 -27.42 11.03
N PRO A 322 -2.90 -27.28 12.35
CA PRO A 322 -1.90 -28.09 13.05
C PRO A 322 -2.11 -29.61 12.93
N GLU A 323 -3.35 -30.05 12.73
CA GLU A 323 -3.72 -31.44 12.47
C GLU A 323 -3.12 -32.02 11.18
N MET A 324 -2.72 -31.16 10.23
CA MET A 324 -2.03 -31.54 8.99
C MET A 324 -0.52 -31.69 9.17
N TRP A 325 0.04 -31.20 10.29
CA TRP A 325 1.47 -31.19 10.61
C TRP A 325 1.87 -32.31 11.56
N MET A 326 3.17 -32.63 11.62
CA MET A 326 3.67 -33.59 12.60
C MET A 326 3.54 -33.02 14.01
N THR A 327 3.40 -33.87 15.02
CA THR A 327 3.44 -33.43 16.43
C THR A 327 4.84 -33.00 16.88
N ASP A 328 5.87 -33.42 16.14
CA ASP A 328 7.26 -33.02 16.37
C ASP A 328 7.56 -31.69 15.67
N SER A 329 7.71 -30.63 16.46
CA SER A 329 8.04 -29.29 15.97
C SER A 329 9.40 -29.23 15.26
N SER A 330 10.38 -30.05 15.66
CA SER A 330 11.69 -30.08 15.00
C SER A 330 11.59 -30.63 13.58
N ALA A 331 10.76 -31.67 13.40
CA ALA A 331 10.49 -32.23 12.08
C ALA A 331 9.74 -31.22 11.18
N ASN A 332 8.79 -30.47 11.73
CA ASN A 332 8.08 -29.40 11.00
C ASN A 332 9.02 -28.25 10.61
N ILE A 333 9.89 -27.81 11.53
CA ILE A 333 10.91 -26.79 11.25
C ILE A 333 11.83 -27.25 10.11
N ASN A 334 12.33 -28.49 10.17
CA ASN A 334 13.19 -29.04 9.13
C ASN A 334 12.48 -29.07 7.76
N PHE A 335 11.20 -29.41 7.73
CA PHE A 335 10.38 -29.38 6.52
C PHE A 335 10.28 -27.96 5.94
N ILE A 336 9.86 -26.98 6.76
CA ILE A 336 9.70 -25.57 6.35
C ILE A 336 11.04 -24.99 5.89
N ASN A 337 12.09 -25.18 6.69
CA ASN A 337 13.43 -24.67 6.38
C ASN A 337 13.97 -25.26 5.08
N SER A 338 13.80 -26.57 4.85
CA SER A 338 14.26 -27.19 3.60
C SER A 338 13.53 -26.65 2.37
N THR A 339 12.24 -26.31 2.50
CA THR A 339 11.43 -25.66 1.44
C THR A 339 12.00 -24.28 1.12
N ILE A 340 12.21 -23.46 2.14
CA ILE A 340 12.70 -22.07 1.98
C ILE A 340 14.13 -22.03 1.45
N GLN A 341 15.02 -22.89 1.97
CA GLN A 341 16.38 -22.98 1.46
C GLN A 341 16.40 -23.35 -0.02
N ARG A 342 15.52 -24.24 -0.47
CA ARG A 342 15.42 -24.59 -1.88
C ARG A 342 14.86 -23.45 -2.72
N ALA A 343 13.84 -22.72 -2.25
CA ALA A 343 13.33 -21.53 -2.93
C ALA A 343 14.43 -20.47 -3.11
N ASN A 344 15.21 -20.20 -2.05
CA ASN A 344 16.33 -19.27 -2.09
C ASN A 344 17.42 -19.69 -3.09
N GLN A 345 17.70 -20.99 -3.22
CA GLN A 345 18.64 -21.51 -4.25
C GLN A 345 18.19 -21.20 -5.68
N TYR A 346 16.88 -21.10 -5.92
CA TYR A 346 16.30 -20.73 -7.20
C TYR A 346 16.04 -19.21 -7.34
N GLY A 347 16.44 -18.41 -6.36
CA GLY A 347 16.18 -16.96 -6.36
C GLY A 347 14.70 -16.61 -6.17
N ILE A 348 13.94 -17.53 -5.56
CA ILE A 348 12.51 -17.36 -5.27
C ILE A 348 12.34 -16.87 -3.84
N TYR A 349 11.58 -15.79 -3.68
CA TYR A 349 11.35 -15.15 -2.39
C TYR A 349 10.24 -15.86 -1.59
N PRO A 350 10.44 -16.18 -0.30
CA PRO A 350 9.46 -16.92 0.49
C PRO A 350 8.49 -16.02 1.27
N TYR A 351 7.20 -16.37 1.19
CA TYR A 351 6.13 -15.93 2.09
C TYR A 351 5.57 -17.13 2.87
N ILE A 352 5.19 -16.91 4.13
CA ILE A 352 4.51 -17.90 4.97
C ILE A 352 3.10 -17.42 5.27
N LEU A 353 2.08 -18.23 4.92
CA LEU A 353 0.72 -18.04 5.42
C LEU A 353 0.57 -18.73 6.78
N THR A 354 0.39 -17.94 7.84
CA THR A 354 0.15 -18.47 9.20
C THR A 354 -0.47 -17.42 10.13
N ASN A 355 -0.77 -17.83 11.35
CA ASN A 355 -1.07 -16.92 12.46
C ASN A 355 -0.31 -17.37 13.72
N LYS A 356 -0.38 -16.57 14.78
CA LYS A 356 0.35 -16.84 16.02
C LYS A 356 0.09 -18.24 16.57
N ASP A 357 -1.17 -18.65 16.67
CA ASP A 357 -1.53 -19.93 17.28
C ASP A 357 -1.09 -21.13 16.43
N ASN A 358 -1.27 -21.04 15.10
CA ASN A 358 -0.80 -22.06 14.16
C ASN A 358 0.73 -22.16 14.22
N TRP A 359 1.44 -21.04 14.14
CA TRP A 359 2.90 -21.01 14.16
C TRP A 359 3.46 -21.59 15.47
N MET A 360 2.92 -21.17 16.61
CA MET A 360 3.32 -21.68 17.92
C MET A 360 3.05 -23.18 18.05
N THR A 361 1.89 -23.67 17.59
CA THR A 361 1.53 -25.09 17.70
C THR A 361 2.38 -25.95 16.78
N ILE A 362 2.61 -25.52 15.54
CA ILE A 362 3.32 -26.29 14.52
C ILE A 362 4.83 -26.27 14.73
N THR A 363 5.39 -25.12 15.09
CA THR A 363 6.85 -24.92 15.13
C THR A 363 7.41 -24.75 16.53
N GLY A 364 6.57 -24.66 17.57
CA GLY A 364 7.02 -24.32 18.92
C GLY A 364 7.49 -22.86 19.05
N GLY A 365 7.05 -21.98 18.15
CA GLY A 365 7.47 -20.57 18.13
C GLY A 365 8.86 -20.36 17.54
N TRP A 366 9.21 -21.14 16.50
CA TRP A 366 10.52 -21.08 15.88
C TRP A 366 10.84 -19.66 15.37
N ALA A 367 12.01 -19.16 15.75
CA ALA A 367 12.51 -17.84 15.41
C ALA A 367 13.96 -17.94 14.86
N PRO A 368 14.13 -18.22 13.55
CA PRO A 368 15.46 -18.27 12.95
C PRO A 368 16.15 -16.90 12.98
N SER A 369 17.48 -16.88 12.97
CA SER A 369 18.25 -15.63 12.87
C SER A 369 18.33 -15.13 11.43
N GLY A 370 18.22 -13.81 11.26
CA GLY A 370 18.26 -13.16 9.94
C GLY A 370 16.93 -13.19 9.19
N PHE A 371 16.96 -12.72 7.94
CA PHE A 371 15.77 -12.74 7.10
C PHE A 371 15.40 -14.18 6.73
N PHE A 372 14.15 -14.56 6.97
CA PHE A 372 13.63 -15.91 6.79
C PHE A 372 12.54 -15.98 5.73
N ALA A 373 11.44 -15.24 5.94
CA ALA A 373 10.31 -15.12 5.04
C ALA A 373 9.43 -13.95 5.46
N THR A 374 8.65 -13.40 4.53
CA THR A 374 7.62 -12.39 4.84
C THR A 374 6.33 -13.07 5.28
N LEU A 375 5.60 -12.43 6.19
CA LEU A 375 4.33 -12.94 6.69
C LEU A 375 3.17 -12.59 5.74
N TRP A 376 2.42 -13.63 5.38
CA TRP A 376 1.03 -13.55 4.99
C TRP A 376 0.19 -13.95 6.21
N TRP A 377 -0.41 -12.97 6.87
CA TRP A 377 -1.08 -13.16 8.15
C TRP A 377 -2.50 -13.68 7.96
N LEU A 378 -2.82 -14.80 8.59
CA LEU A 378 -4.18 -15.33 8.66
C LEU A 378 -4.92 -14.76 9.87
N ASP A 379 -5.97 -13.98 9.65
CA ASP A 379 -6.80 -13.45 10.71
C ASP A 379 -8.28 -13.58 10.34
N VAL A 380 -8.90 -14.64 10.83
CA VAL A 380 -10.30 -14.98 10.58
C VAL A 380 -10.91 -15.55 11.85
N MET A 381 -12.16 -15.20 12.14
CA MET A 381 -12.87 -15.72 13.32
C MET A 381 -13.47 -17.11 13.06
N SER A 382 -13.95 -17.34 11.84
CA SER A 382 -14.50 -18.61 11.37
C SER A 382 -14.57 -18.64 9.84
N GLU A 383 -15.16 -19.68 9.26
CA GLU A 383 -15.47 -19.72 7.82
C GLU A 383 -16.77 -18.99 7.51
N GLY A 384 -16.87 -18.45 6.30
CA GLY A 384 -18.05 -17.70 5.83
C GLY A 384 -18.08 -16.24 6.31
N VAL A 385 -19.09 -15.50 5.85
CA VAL A 385 -19.21 -14.04 6.04
C VAL A 385 -19.23 -13.62 7.51
N SER A 386 -19.81 -14.43 8.40
CA SER A 386 -19.80 -14.16 9.84
C SER A 386 -18.42 -14.30 10.50
N GLY A 387 -17.45 -14.89 9.79
CA GLY A 387 -16.08 -15.10 10.22
C GLY A 387 -15.10 -14.03 9.76
N GLU A 388 -15.54 -13.03 8.99
CA GLU A 388 -14.66 -11.96 8.51
C GLU A 388 -14.13 -11.08 9.65
N THR A 389 -12.87 -10.65 9.55
CA THR A 389 -12.30 -9.59 10.38
C THR A 389 -12.18 -8.27 9.60
N GLN A 390 -11.70 -7.20 10.25
CA GLN A 390 -11.56 -5.91 9.60
C GLN A 390 -10.53 -5.96 8.46
N GLN A 391 -10.85 -5.26 7.35
CA GLN A 391 -10.01 -5.15 6.16
C GLN A 391 -8.87 -4.11 6.34
N ASN A 392 -8.12 -4.23 7.44
CA ASN A 392 -6.96 -3.41 7.80
C ASN A 392 -5.96 -4.27 8.60
N PHE A 393 -4.84 -3.68 9.03
CA PHE A 393 -3.87 -4.33 9.91
C PHE A 393 -3.89 -3.74 11.33
N ASP A 394 -4.95 -3.05 11.73
CA ASP A 394 -5.04 -2.36 13.03
C ASP A 394 -5.04 -3.34 14.22
N ASP A 395 -5.41 -4.59 13.95
CA ASP A 395 -5.43 -5.72 14.87
C ASP A 395 -4.14 -6.58 14.81
N TRP A 396 -3.15 -6.17 14.02
CA TRP A 396 -1.88 -6.89 13.93
C TRP A 396 -1.15 -6.94 15.27
N MET A 397 -0.81 -8.15 15.71
CA MET A 397 0.01 -8.38 16.90
C MET A 397 1.28 -9.14 16.53
N PRO A 398 2.48 -8.56 16.72
CA PRO A 398 3.74 -9.22 16.41
C PRO A 398 3.93 -10.56 17.12
N PHE A 399 4.51 -11.54 16.43
CA PHE A 399 4.91 -12.82 17.00
C PHE A 399 6.12 -13.40 16.24
N PRO A 400 7.04 -14.13 16.92
CA PRO A 400 8.26 -14.58 16.27
C PRO A 400 8.01 -15.48 15.05
N PRO A 401 8.82 -15.35 13.98
CA PRO A 401 9.93 -14.40 13.80
C PRO A 401 9.52 -12.97 13.39
N TRP A 402 8.23 -12.73 13.11
CA TRP A 402 7.69 -11.47 12.60
C TRP A 402 7.35 -10.49 13.74
N ASN A 403 8.37 -9.74 14.16
CA ASN A 403 8.33 -8.89 15.35
C ASN A 403 8.12 -7.40 15.04
N GLY A 404 8.16 -7.01 13.77
CA GLY A 404 7.92 -5.63 13.32
C GLY A 404 6.71 -5.49 12.39
N GLU A 405 6.20 -4.28 12.27
CA GLU A 405 5.15 -3.96 11.29
C GLU A 405 5.62 -4.26 9.85
N PHE A 406 6.92 -4.12 9.57
CA PHE A 406 7.55 -4.40 8.27
C PHE A 406 7.64 -5.88 7.89
N ASP A 407 7.29 -6.78 8.80
CA ASP A 407 7.42 -8.23 8.61
C ASP A 407 6.16 -8.86 7.99
N VAL A 408 5.06 -8.10 7.90
CA VAL A 408 3.77 -8.52 7.36
C VAL A 408 3.34 -7.63 6.19
N ASP A 409 3.03 -8.24 5.04
CA ASP A 409 2.58 -7.51 3.84
C ASP A 409 1.13 -7.85 3.47
N ILE A 410 0.65 -9.05 3.82
CA ILE A 410 -0.66 -9.57 3.39
C ILE A 410 -1.44 -10.01 4.63
N LYS A 411 -2.75 -9.74 4.66
CA LYS A 411 -3.70 -10.30 5.64
C LYS A 411 -4.84 -11.01 4.91
N THR A 412 -5.10 -12.26 5.24
CA THR A 412 -6.37 -12.94 4.91
C THR A 412 -7.38 -12.60 6.01
N TYR A 413 -8.45 -11.91 5.64
CA TYR A 413 -9.51 -11.47 6.56
C TYR A 413 -10.82 -12.25 6.39
N ALA A 414 -10.95 -13.09 5.35
CA ALA A 414 -12.13 -13.93 5.12
C ALA A 414 -11.73 -15.29 4.56
N LYS A 415 -12.44 -16.35 4.97
CA LYS A 415 -12.15 -17.73 4.55
C LYS A 415 -13.40 -18.47 4.06
N ASN A 416 -13.25 -19.22 2.98
CA ASN A 416 -14.25 -20.14 2.42
C ASN A 416 -15.59 -19.49 2.04
N GLU A 417 -15.55 -18.32 1.41
CA GLU A 417 -16.75 -17.60 0.98
C GLU A 417 -17.12 -17.83 -0.48
N MET A 418 -18.41 -17.83 -0.77
CA MET A 418 -18.89 -17.97 -2.15
C MET A 418 -18.89 -16.61 -2.84
N LEU A 419 -18.03 -16.46 -3.85
CA LEU A 419 -17.95 -15.29 -4.73
C LEU A 419 -17.95 -15.79 -6.17
N CYS A 420 -18.79 -15.22 -7.03
CA CYS A 420 -18.86 -15.59 -8.45
C CYS A 420 -19.04 -17.11 -8.69
N GLY A 421 -19.74 -17.81 -7.79
CA GLY A 421 -20.02 -19.24 -7.89
C GLY A 421 -18.83 -20.15 -7.56
N ILE A 422 -17.80 -19.67 -6.88
CA ILE A 422 -16.66 -20.45 -6.39
C ILE A 422 -16.32 -20.06 -4.95
N HIS A 423 -15.73 -20.97 -4.19
CA HIS A 423 -15.25 -20.67 -2.84
C HIS A 423 -13.86 -20.04 -2.89
N VAL A 424 -13.72 -18.88 -2.25
CA VAL A 424 -12.51 -18.08 -2.19
C VAL A 424 -12.19 -17.70 -0.74
N ASN A 425 -10.93 -17.39 -0.49
CA ASN A 425 -10.53 -16.61 0.67
C ASN A 425 -10.24 -15.19 0.19
N LYS A 426 -10.52 -14.19 1.04
CA LYS A 426 -10.29 -12.79 0.73
C LYS A 426 -9.14 -12.26 1.56
N SER A 427 -8.25 -11.55 0.89
CA SER A 427 -7.05 -10.99 1.48
C SER A 427 -6.88 -9.53 1.08
N ILE A 428 -6.04 -8.83 1.83
CA ILE A 428 -5.59 -7.47 1.56
C ILE A 428 -4.06 -7.44 1.58
N GLU A 429 -3.42 -6.74 0.66
CA GLU A 429 -1.96 -6.51 0.68
C GLU A 429 -1.65 -5.03 0.82
N GLN A 430 -0.74 -4.69 1.72
CA GLN A 430 -0.26 -3.33 1.89
C GLN A 430 0.79 -3.01 0.82
N TYR A 431 0.49 -2.05 -0.07
CA TYR A 431 1.50 -1.57 -1.01
C TYR A 431 2.57 -0.77 -0.26
N ARG A 432 3.67 -1.44 0.10
CA ARG A 432 4.83 -0.80 0.71
C ARG A 432 5.86 -0.56 -0.38
N PHE A 433 6.02 0.70 -0.78
CA PHE A 433 7.18 1.09 -1.56
C PHE A 433 8.41 0.87 -0.67
N VAL A 434 9.09 -0.28 -0.81
CA VAL A 434 10.44 -0.44 -0.27
C VAL A 434 11.31 0.47 -1.12
N PRO A 435 11.84 1.59 -0.58
CA PRO A 435 12.83 2.35 -1.31
C PRO A 435 13.97 1.37 -1.60
N PRO A 436 14.53 1.32 -2.82
CA PRO A 436 15.74 0.54 -3.03
C PRO A 436 16.76 1.03 -2.02
N THR A 437 17.04 0.21 -1.01
CA THR A 437 18.10 0.49 -0.07
C THR A 437 19.36 0.60 -0.91
N THR A 438 19.98 1.77 -0.87
CA THR A 438 21.33 2.01 -1.38
C THR A 438 22.31 1.22 -0.53
N THR A 439 22.27 -0.09 -0.67
CA THR A 439 23.35 -1.02 -0.44
C THR A 439 23.32 -1.97 -1.61
N MET A 440 23.77 -1.47 -2.77
CA MET A 440 24.48 -2.34 -3.69
C MET A 440 25.55 -3.05 -2.84
N LEU A 441 25.33 -4.33 -2.53
CA LEU A 441 26.43 -5.23 -2.21
C LEU A 441 27.49 -4.98 -3.28
N PRO A 442 28.76 -4.76 -2.91
CA PRO A 442 29.80 -4.50 -3.89
C PRO A 442 29.76 -5.62 -4.92
N ARG A 443 29.60 -5.25 -6.20
CA ARG A 443 29.79 -6.15 -7.34
C ARG A 443 31.19 -6.74 -7.22
N VAL A 444 31.30 -7.89 -6.59
CA VAL A 444 32.45 -8.76 -6.81
C VAL A 444 32.25 -9.31 -8.20
N ARG A 445 32.96 -8.73 -9.18
CA ARG A 445 33.17 -9.38 -10.47
C ARG A 445 33.91 -10.70 -10.20
N ARG A 446 33.18 -11.79 -10.03
CA ARG A 446 33.74 -13.13 -10.24
C ARG A 446 33.41 -13.52 -11.67
N ASN A 447 34.44 -13.55 -12.51
CA ASN A 447 34.44 -14.35 -13.72
C ASN A 447 34.24 -15.81 -13.33
N VAL A 448 32.99 -16.27 -13.28
CA VAL A 448 32.67 -17.70 -13.22
C VAL A 448 32.34 -18.11 -14.64
N ARG A 449 33.24 -18.88 -15.26
CA ARG A 449 32.88 -19.68 -16.43
C ARG A 449 31.77 -20.62 -16.01
N ILE A 450 30.64 -20.52 -16.68
CA ILE A 450 29.60 -21.56 -16.66
C ILE A 450 30.25 -22.80 -17.29
N PRO A 451 30.37 -23.94 -16.60
CA PRO A 451 30.76 -25.19 -17.25
C PRO A 451 29.61 -25.62 -18.17
N ASP A 452 29.97 -26.06 -19.38
CA ASP A 452 29.04 -26.58 -20.37
C ASP A 452 28.13 -27.65 -19.76
N VAL A 453 26.82 -27.46 -19.94
CA VAL A 453 25.80 -28.45 -19.61
C VAL A 453 25.98 -29.66 -20.55
N PRO A 454 26.16 -30.88 -20.03
CA PRO A 454 26.20 -32.07 -20.87
C PRO A 454 24.85 -32.26 -21.55
N GLN A 455 24.84 -32.21 -22.89
CA GLN A 455 23.70 -32.64 -23.69
C GLN A 455 23.46 -34.13 -23.46
N PHE A 456 22.30 -34.49 -22.91
CA PHE A 456 21.85 -35.87 -22.91
C PHE A 456 21.27 -36.25 -24.28
N VAL A 457 21.80 -37.36 -24.77
CA VAL A 457 21.66 -37.98 -26.09
C VAL A 457 20.32 -38.73 -26.22
N PRO A 458 19.62 -38.67 -27.37
CA PRO A 458 18.64 -39.70 -27.72
C PRO A 458 19.36 -40.94 -28.25
N LEU A 459 19.17 -42.06 -27.55
CA LEU A 459 19.56 -43.41 -27.97
C LEU A 459 18.89 -43.76 -29.30
N ASN A 460 19.64 -43.74 -30.40
CA ASN A 460 19.21 -44.35 -31.66
C ASN A 460 19.59 -45.82 -31.70
N SER A 461 18.56 -46.63 -31.94
CA SER A 461 18.57 -48.08 -32.06
C SER A 461 19.53 -48.58 -33.15
N LYS A 462 20.22 -49.66 -32.81
CA LYS A 462 20.91 -50.59 -33.72
C LYS A 462 20.14 -50.81 -35.03
N ARG A 463 20.84 -50.73 -36.16
CA ARG A 463 20.66 -51.65 -37.29
C ARG A 463 22.00 -52.06 -37.87
N SER A 464 22.21 -53.36 -37.86
CA SER A 464 23.19 -54.11 -38.62
C SER A 464 22.92 -54.04 -40.12
N HIS A 465 23.96 -53.94 -40.95
CA HIS A 465 24.36 -54.99 -41.89
C HIS A 465 25.45 -54.50 -42.87
N SER A 466 26.33 -55.46 -43.18
CA SER A 466 27.30 -55.57 -44.30
C SER A 466 28.36 -54.49 -44.46
#